data_AF-A0A7X8ZY05-F1
#
_entry.id   AF-A0A7X8ZY05-F1
#
_cell.length_a   1.000
_cell.length_b   1.000
_cell.length_c   1.000
_cell.angle_alpha   90.00
_cell.angle_beta   90.00
_cell.angle_gamma   90.00
#
_symmetry.space_group_name_H-M   'P 1'
#
loop_
_entity.id
_entity.type
_entity.pdbx_description
1 polymer ?
#
loop_
_entity_poly.entity_id
_entity_poly.type
_entity_poly.pdbx_seq_one_letter_code
_entity_poly.pdbx_strand_id
1 'polypeptide(L)'
;MMAAKKSTKKEQTVEERLRTLYKLQMYLSEIDSIKTLRGELPLEVADLDDEIAGLGTRISKFELDAKEVGSNITEQKIKIETSNAKIERYNTQLENVRNNKEFDHLTKEVEYETLEIELAEKRMREFGEKQKEIAAQIAEANDVLKEKKLDLDHKQKELDDIVSETKAKEEKIRDKAKKVEASIEPRLVTAFRRIRKSARNGLGVVPIQRGACGGCFNKIPPQRQMDIKMGKKIIVCEYCGRIMIDPEIAGIKE
;
A
#
# COMPACT_ATOMS: atom_id res chain seq x y z
N MET A 1 46.96 -7.97 -53.67
CA MET A 1 46.24 -6.87 -52.98
C MET A 1 44.75 -7.01 -53.26
N MET A 2 44.00 -7.67 -52.37
CA MET A 2 42.56 -7.85 -52.52
C MET A 2 41.83 -6.69 -51.85
N ALA A 3 41.07 -5.93 -52.65
CA ALA A 3 40.22 -4.84 -52.20
C ALA A 3 39.08 -5.39 -51.32
N ALA A 4 39.11 -5.06 -50.03
CA ALA A 4 38.00 -5.31 -49.13
C ALA A 4 36.82 -4.41 -49.53
N LYS A 5 35.75 -5.03 -50.06
CA LYS A 5 34.43 -4.42 -50.26
C LYS A 5 33.93 -3.85 -48.93
N LYS A 6 33.99 -2.53 -48.80
CA LYS A 6 33.35 -1.76 -47.73
C LYS A 6 31.83 -1.95 -47.88
N SER A 7 31.20 -2.63 -46.91
CA SER A 7 29.74 -2.77 -46.85
C SER A 7 29.12 -1.38 -46.61
N THR A 8 28.58 -0.78 -47.65
CA THR A 8 27.82 0.47 -47.59
C THR A 8 26.51 0.24 -46.82
N LYS A 9 26.47 0.64 -45.54
CA LYS A 9 25.21 0.89 -44.83
C LYS A 9 24.49 2.02 -45.57
N LYS A 10 23.30 1.77 -46.12
CA LYS A 10 22.41 2.82 -46.66
C LYS A 10 22.27 3.92 -45.60
N GLU A 11 22.55 5.17 -45.96
CA GLU A 11 22.30 6.32 -45.09
C GLU A 11 20.79 6.47 -44.88
N GLN A 12 20.31 6.06 -43.71
CA GLN A 12 18.92 6.27 -43.30
C GLN A 12 18.62 7.78 -43.23
N THR A 13 17.48 8.18 -43.77
CA THR A 13 16.98 9.56 -43.69
C THR A 13 16.73 9.96 -42.25
N VAL A 14 16.72 11.27 -41.95
CA VAL A 14 16.47 11.78 -40.59
C VAL A 14 15.08 11.33 -40.09
N GLU A 15 14.09 11.30 -40.97
CA GLU A 15 12.74 10.80 -40.67
C GLU A 15 12.75 9.32 -40.27
N GLU A 16 13.44 8.45 -41.01
CA GLU A 16 13.59 7.02 -40.67
C GLU A 16 14.29 6.82 -39.33
N ARG A 17 15.31 7.65 -39.02
CA ARG A 17 16.00 7.62 -37.72
C ARG A 17 15.07 8.02 -36.59
N LEU A 18 14.26 9.08 -36.77
CA LEU A 18 13.28 9.52 -35.78
C LEU A 18 12.17 8.48 -35.57
N ARG A 19 11.65 7.85 -36.63
CA ARG A 19 10.70 6.72 -36.54
C ARG A 19 11.29 5.55 -35.75
N THR A 20 12.53 5.19 -36.02
CA THR A 20 13.19 4.06 -35.37
C THR A 20 13.47 4.36 -33.89
N LEU A 21 13.89 5.59 -33.56
CA LEU A 21 14.05 6.06 -32.18
C LEU A 21 12.73 6.11 -31.42
N TYR A 22 11.66 6.57 -32.06
CA TYR A 22 10.33 6.56 -31.46
C TYR A 22 9.83 5.14 -31.21
N LYS A 23 10.03 4.22 -32.15
CA LYS A 23 9.71 2.80 -31.97
C LYS A 23 10.48 2.18 -30.80
N LEU A 24 11.76 2.52 -30.63
CA LEU A 24 12.55 2.12 -29.47
C LEU A 24 11.98 2.71 -28.17
N GLN A 25 11.60 3.99 -28.17
CA GLN A 25 10.95 4.64 -27.04
C GLN A 25 9.66 3.91 -26.65
N MET A 26 8.82 3.52 -27.61
CA MET A 26 7.56 2.81 -27.36
C MET A 26 7.81 1.46 -26.68
N TYR A 27 8.72 0.63 -27.21
CA TYR A 27 9.04 -0.65 -26.58
C TYR A 27 9.60 -0.49 -25.16
N LEU A 28 10.47 0.49 -24.95
CA LEU A 28 11.01 0.75 -23.62
C LEU A 28 9.95 1.32 -22.67
N SER A 29 9.02 2.16 -23.16
CA SER A 29 7.88 2.66 -22.37
C SER A 29 6.92 1.54 -21.98
N GLU A 30 6.69 0.58 -22.87
CA GLU A 30 5.91 -0.63 -22.57
C GLU A 30 6.58 -1.45 -21.46
N ILE A 31 7.90 -1.65 -21.53
CA ILE A 31 8.68 -2.30 -20.45
C ILE A 31 8.58 -1.52 -19.14
N ASP A 32 8.69 -0.19 -19.18
CA ASP A 32 8.61 0.64 -17.97
C ASP A 32 7.21 0.55 -17.35
N SER A 33 6.14 0.56 -18.15
CA SER A 33 4.77 0.39 -17.64
C SER A 33 4.55 -0.95 -16.95
N ILE A 34 5.11 -2.04 -17.51
CA ILE A 34 5.07 -3.38 -16.89
C ILE A 34 5.81 -3.36 -15.55
N LYS A 35 6.95 -2.69 -15.47
CA LYS A 35 7.73 -2.58 -14.23
C LYS A 35 7.06 -1.72 -13.17
N THR A 36 6.41 -0.62 -13.58
CA THR A 36 5.64 0.24 -12.69
C THR A 36 4.48 -0.53 -12.09
N LEU A 37 3.67 -1.23 -12.89
CA LEU A 37 2.58 -2.07 -12.40
C LEU A 37 3.06 -3.15 -11.43
N ARG A 38 4.16 -3.83 -11.78
CA ARG A 38 4.82 -4.80 -10.90
C ARG A 38 5.46 -4.20 -9.65
N GLY A 39 5.63 -2.89 -9.58
CA GLY A 39 6.24 -2.18 -8.44
C GLY A 39 5.20 -1.54 -7.51
N GLU A 40 4.10 -1.04 -8.07
CA GLU A 40 2.98 -0.48 -7.30
C GLU A 40 2.22 -1.57 -6.53
N LEU A 41 1.98 -2.71 -7.16
CA LEU A 41 1.18 -3.78 -6.58
C LEU A 41 1.85 -4.46 -5.35
N PRO A 42 3.18 -4.70 -5.31
CA PRO A 42 3.86 -5.13 -4.08
C PRO A 42 3.82 -4.11 -2.94
N LEU A 43 3.75 -2.81 -3.24
CA LEU A 43 3.59 -1.79 -2.19
C LEU A 43 2.19 -1.89 -1.59
N GLU A 44 1.14 -2.04 -2.42
CA GLU A 44 -0.23 -2.26 -1.93
C GLU A 44 -0.35 -3.53 -1.08
N VAL A 45 0.31 -4.62 -1.48
CA VAL A 45 0.38 -5.86 -0.69
C VAL A 45 1.07 -5.63 0.66
N ALA A 46 2.21 -4.94 0.66
CA ALA A 46 2.95 -4.65 1.89
C ALA A 46 2.14 -3.75 2.85
N ASP A 47 1.47 -2.73 2.31
CA ASP A 47 0.60 -1.84 3.09
C ASP A 47 -0.56 -2.64 3.73
N LEU A 48 -1.17 -3.58 2.99
CA LEU A 48 -2.22 -4.47 3.51
C LEU A 48 -1.70 -5.42 4.59
N ASP A 49 -0.50 -5.98 4.43
CA ASP A 49 0.16 -6.82 5.43
C ASP A 49 0.40 -6.05 6.74
N ASP A 50 0.88 -4.80 6.64
CA ASP A 50 1.10 -3.92 7.80
C ASP A 50 -0.23 -3.56 8.49
N GLU A 51 -1.29 -3.27 7.73
CA GLU A 51 -2.64 -3.06 8.28
C GLU A 51 -3.16 -4.30 9.03
N ILE A 52 -3.01 -5.49 8.44
CA ILE A 52 -3.42 -6.77 9.05
C ILE A 52 -2.64 -7.04 10.34
N ALA A 53 -1.33 -6.79 10.35
CA ALA A 53 -0.50 -6.92 11.54
C ALA A 53 -0.93 -5.92 12.65
N GLY A 54 -1.25 -4.69 12.27
CA GLY A 54 -1.79 -3.67 13.18
C GLY A 54 -3.12 -4.09 13.80
N LEU A 55 -4.06 -4.60 12.99
CA LEU A 55 -5.34 -5.14 13.46
C LEU A 55 -5.15 -6.34 14.40
N GLY A 56 -4.26 -7.27 14.06
CA GLY A 56 -3.94 -8.42 14.91
C GLY A 56 -3.38 -8.00 16.28
N THR A 57 -2.53 -6.98 16.31
CA THR A 57 -2.00 -6.42 17.56
C THR A 57 -3.12 -5.77 18.40
N ARG A 58 -4.05 -5.05 17.76
CA ARG A 58 -5.19 -4.43 18.43
C ARG A 58 -6.14 -5.46 19.03
N ILE A 59 -6.46 -6.53 18.29
CA ILE A 59 -7.27 -7.66 18.78
C ILE A 59 -6.58 -8.31 19.98
N SER A 60 -5.27 -8.59 19.89
CA SER A 60 -4.51 -9.18 20.99
C SER A 60 -4.57 -8.34 22.27
N LYS A 61 -4.53 -7.00 22.12
CA LYS A 61 -4.69 -6.08 23.25
C LYS A 61 -6.09 -6.18 23.87
N PHE A 62 -7.14 -6.17 23.06
CA PHE A 62 -8.51 -6.33 23.55
C PHE A 62 -8.73 -7.67 24.26
N GLU A 63 -8.12 -8.75 23.78
CA GLU A 63 -8.16 -10.06 24.45
C GLU A 63 -7.47 -10.04 25.82
N LEU A 64 -6.36 -9.30 25.96
CA LEU A 64 -5.71 -9.10 27.26
C LEU A 64 -6.59 -8.29 28.20
N ASP A 65 -7.17 -7.19 27.72
CA ASP A 65 -8.10 -6.36 28.51
C ASP A 65 -9.34 -7.19 28.95
N ALA A 66 -9.86 -8.05 28.08
CA ALA A 66 -10.97 -8.95 28.40
C ALA A 66 -10.60 -9.96 29.51
N LYS A 67 -9.37 -10.50 29.47
CA LYS A 67 -8.86 -11.40 30.52
C LYS A 67 -8.70 -10.67 31.85
N GLU A 68 -8.18 -9.45 31.84
CA GLU A 68 -8.05 -8.62 33.05
C GLU A 68 -9.42 -8.33 33.67
N VAL A 69 -10.39 -7.91 32.87
CA VAL A 69 -11.77 -7.68 33.33
C VAL A 69 -12.38 -8.98 33.89
N GLY A 70 -12.14 -10.12 33.24
CA GLY A 70 -12.54 -11.43 33.75
C GLY A 70 -11.94 -11.74 35.13
N SER A 71 -10.65 -11.45 35.33
CA SER A 71 -9.99 -11.60 36.62
C SER A 71 -10.60 -10.70 37.69
N ASN A 72 -10.87 -9.43 37.36
CA ASN A 72 -11.48 -8.48 38.30
C ASN A 72 -12.89 -8.93 38.73
N ILE A 73 -13.67 -9.52 37.82
CA ILE A 73 -14.98 -10.13 38.14
C ILE A 73 -14.80 -11.29 39.12
N THR A 74 -13.82 -12.17 38.89
CA THR A 74 -13.56 -13.28 39.82
C THR A 74 -13.13 -12.80 41.20
N GLU A 75 -12.32 -11.74 41.28
CA GLU A 75 -11.91 -11.14 42.55
C GLU A 75 -13.12 -10.58 43.33
N GLN A 76 -14.04 -9.88 42.65
CA GLN A 76 -15.26 -9.39 43.33
C GLN A 76 -16.15 -10.54 43.81
N LYS A 77 -16.26 -11.64 43.06
CA LYS A 77 -17.00 -12.84 43.50
C LYS A 77 -16.42 -13.43 44.79
N ILE A 78 -15.10 -13.55 44.87
CA ILE A 78 -14.41 -14.04 46.07
C ILE A 78 -14.67 -13.11 47.26
N LYS A 79 -14.69 -11.78 47.05
CA LYS A 79 -15.04 -10.80 48.10
C LYS A 79 -16.46 -11.02 48.61
N ILE A 80 -17.43 -11.20 47.72
CA ILE A 80 -18.83 -11.48 48.09
C ILE A 80 -18.92 -12.76 48.92
N GLU A 81 -18.28 -13.86 48.48
CA GLU A 81 -18.27 -15.12 49.24
C GLU A 81 -17.64 -14.95 50.63
N THR A 82 -16.53 -14.21 50.72
CA THR A 82 -15.84 -13.94 51.97
C THR A 82 -16.68 -13.11 52.94
N SER A 83 -17.34 -12.04 52.45
CA SER A 83 -18.24 -11.20 53.26
C SER A 83 -19.48 -11.96 53.71
N ASN A 84 -20.07 -12.80 52.85
CA ASN A 84 -21.17 -13.69 53.23
C ASN A 84 -20.79 -14.63 54.39
N ALA A 85 -19.61 -15.25 54.33
CA ALA A 85 -19.12 -16.13 55.40
C ALA A 85 -18.90 -15.38 56.73
N LYS A 86 -18.45 -14.12 56.68
CA LYS A 86 -18.33 -13.27 57.88
C LYS A 86 -19.69 -12.90 58.45
N ILE A 87 -20.65 -12.51 57.61
CA ILE A 87 -22.03 -12.18 58.02
C ILE A 87 -22.65 -13.38 58.73
N GLU A 88 -22.53 -14.60 58.17
CA GLU A 88 -23.04 -15.82 58.79
C GLU A 88 -22.42 -16.06 60.18
N ARG A 89 -21.10 -15.86 60.31
CA ARG A 89 -20.39 -15.96 61.58
C ARG A 89 -20.85 -14.92 62.60
N TYR A 90 -21.01 -13.66 62.20
CA TYR A 90 -21.47 -12.58 63.08
C TYR A 90 -22.93 -12.78 63.51
N ASN A 91 -23.79 -13.24 62.62
CA ASN A 91 -25.18 -13.60 62.94
C ASN A 91 -25.25 -14.71 63.99
N THR A 92 -24.41 -15.75 63.84
CA THR A 92 -24.33 -16.83 64.85
C THR A 92 -23.86 -16.32 66.21
N GLN A 93 -22.95 -15.34 66.23
CA GLN A 93 -22.48 -14.71 67.47
C GLN A 93 -23.59 -13.87 68.12
N LEU A 94 -24.34 -13.09 67.33
CA LEU A 94 -25.45 -12.25 67.78
C LEU A 94 -26.51 -13.04 68.56
N GLU A 95 -26.79 -14.29 68.18
CA GLU A 95 -27.74 -15.17 68.90
C GLU A 95 -27.35 -15.43 70.37
N ASN A 96 -26.06 -15.32 70.69
CA ASN A 96 -25.51 -15.64 72.00
C ASN A 96 -25.09 -14.41 72.82
N VAL A 97 -25.23 -13.19 72.28
CA VAL A 97 -24.81 -11.97 72.97
C VAL A 97 -25.79 -11.56 74.06
N ARG A 98 -25.25 -11.25 75.25
CA ARG A 98 -26.02 -10.77 76.41
C ARG A 98 -25.69 -9.32 76.80
N ASN A 99 -24.76 -8.68 76.09
CA ASN A 99 -24.27 -7.33 76.37
C ASN A 99 -24.64 -6.39 75.21
N ASN A 100 -25.41 -5.33 75.49
CA ASN A 100 -25.86 -4.38 74.48
C ASN A 100 -24.71 -3.76 73.67
N LYS A 101 -23.55 -3.49 74.29
CA LYS A 101 -22.41 -2.91 73.56
C LYS A 101 -21.83 -3.85 72.50
N GLU A 102 -21.81 -5.14 72.80
CA GLU A 102 -21.29 -6.17 71.90
C GLU A 102 -22.30 -6.46 70.78
N PHE A 103 -23.59 -6.37 71.10
CA PHE A 103 -24.68 -6.48 70.13
C PHE A 103 -24.60 -5.34 69.09
N ASP A 104 -24.48 -4.09 69.55
CA ASP A 104 -24.35 -2.93 68.67
C ASP A 104 -23.09 -3.01 67.78
N HIS A 105 -21.99 -3.53 68.32
CA HIS A 105 -20.76 -3.72 67.55
C HIS A 105 -20.95 -4.76 66.44
N LEU A 106 -21.42 -5.97 66.77
CA LEU A 106 -21.63 -7.02 65.77
C LEU A 106 -22.67 -6.63 64.71
N THR A 107 -23.71 -5.89 65.10
CA THR A 107 -24.71 -5.38 64.16
C THR A 107 -24.07 -4.45 63.13
N LYS A 108 -23.18 -3.54 63.58
CA LYS A 108 -22.42 -2.66 62.66
C LYS A 108 -21.47 -3.42 61.75
N GLU A 109 -20.84 -4.49 62.24
CA GLU A 109 -19.98 -5.35 61.40
C GLU A 109 -20.80 -6.07 60.32
N VAL A 110 -22.01 -6.54 60.63
CA VAL A 110 -22.94 -7.12 59.65
C VAL A 110 -23.37 -6.08 58.62
N GLU A 111 -23.72 -4.87 59.04
CA GLU A 111 -24.06 -3.77 58.13
C GLU A 111 -22.88 -3.42 57.22
N TYR A 112 -21.67 -3.34 57.77
CA TYR A 112 -20.44 -3.06 57.01
C TYR A 112 -20.19 -4.12 55.93
N GLU A 113 -20.22 -5.42 56.29
CA GLU A 113 -20.01 -6.49 55.32
C GLU A 113 -21.15 -6.56 54.28
N THR A 114 -22.38 -6.18 54.65
CA THR A 114 -23.50 -6.07 53.70
C THR A 114 -23.24 -4.97 52.67
N LEU A 115 -22.74 -3.80 53.09
CA LEU A 115 -22.35 -2.72 52.18
C LEU A 115 -21.17 -3.10 51.27
N GLU A 116 -20.22 -3.90 51.77
CA GLU A 116 -19.13 -4.43 50.95
C GLU A 116 -19.65 -5.36 49.84
N ILE A 117 -20.66 -6.19 50.13
CA ILE A 117 -21.32 -7.02 49.12
C ILE A 117 -22.00 -6.14 48.07
N GLU A 118 -22.78 -5.13 48.46
CA GLU A 118 -23.44 -4.22 47.52
C GLU A 118 -22.44 -3.49 46.62
N LEU A 119 -21.30 -3.07 47.17
CA LEU A 119 -20.22 -2.44 46.42
C LEU A 119 -19.57 -3.41 45.42
N ALA A 120 -19.31 -4.64 45.85
CA ALA A 120 -18.74 -5.68 44.99
C ALA A 120 -19.70 -6.06 43.85
N GLU A 121 -21.00 -6.17 44.12
CA GLU A 121 -22.02 -6.41 43.09
C GLU A 121 -22.10 -5.26 42.09
N LYS A 122 -22.04 -4.01 42.56
CA LYS A 122 -22.01 -2.84 41.67
C LYS A 122 -20.81 -2.89 40.74
N ARG A 123 -19.61 -3.17 41.27
CA ARG A 123 -18.38 -3.34 40.48
C ARG A 123 -18.49 -4.49 39.48
N MET A 124 -19.10 -5.61 39.87
CA MET A 124 -19.34 -6.73 38.96
C MET A 124 -20.25 -6.35 37.79
N ARG A 125 -21.29 -5.54 38.03
CA ARG A 125 -22.16 -5.03 36.95
C ARG A 125 -21.37 -4.15 35.98
N GLU A 126 -20.59 -3.20 36.50
CA GLU A 126 -19.74 -2.31 35.69
C GLU A 126 -18.71 -3.10 34.85
N PHE A 127 -18.03 -4.09 35.46
CA PHE A 127 -17.12 -4.97 34.73
C PHE A 127 -17.83 -5.85 33.69
N GLY A 128 -19.05 -6.31 33.99
CA GLY A 128 -19.86 -7.08 33.05
C GLY A 128 -20.26 -6.27 31.80
N GLU A 129 -20.58 -4.98 31.96
CA GLU A 129 -20.81 -4.07 30.84
C GLU A 129 -19.54 -3.85 30.02
N LYS A 130 -18.42 -3.58 30.69
CA LYS A 130 -17.11 -3.42 30.03
C LYS A 130 -16.70 -4.69 29.26
N GLN A 131 -16.98 -5.87 29.81
CA GLN A 131 -16.68 -7.13 29.13
C GLN A 131 -17.50 -7.30 27.84
N LYS A 132 -18.78 -6.90 27.84
CA LYS A 132 -19.62 -6.91 26.63
C LYS A 132 -19.11 -5.92 25.57
N GLU A 133 -18.69 -4.74 26.00
CA GLU A 133 -18.11 -3.74 25.11
C GLU A 133 -16.83 -4.26 24.43
N ILE A 134 -15.90 -4.80 25.22
CA ILE A 134 -14.66 -5.38 24.68
C ILE A 134 -14.96 -6.54 23.74
N ALA A 135 -15.93 -7.40 24.07
CA ALA A 135 -16.34 -8.50 23.19
C ALA A 135 -16.88 -8.00 21.84
N ALA A 136 -17.67 -6.92 21.85
CA ALA A 136 -18.16 -6.29 20.61
C ALA A 136 -17.01 -5.70 19.78
N GLN A 137 -16.04 -5.02 20.42
CA GLN A 137 -14.85 -4.48 19.76
C GLN A 137 -13.98 -5.58 19.13
N ILE A 138 -13.83 -6.72 19.81
CA ILE A 138 -13.13 -7.90 19.25
C ILE A 138 -13.86 -8.46 18.05
N ALA A 139 -15.19 -8.57 18.10
CA ALA A 139 -16.00 -9.08 16.99
C ALA A 139 -15.85 -8.17 15.75
N GLU A 140 -16.05 -6.87 15.91
CA GLU A 140 -15.90 -5.88 14.84
C GLU A 140 -14.49 -5.90 14.24
N ALA A 141 -13.45 -5.92 15.07
CA ALA A 141 -12.06 -5.97 14.60
C ALA A 141 -11.75 -7.26 13.83
N ASN A 142 -12.33 -8.40 14.24
CA ASN A 142 -12.17 -9.67 13.53
C ASN A 142 -12.87 -9.67 12.16
N ASP A 143 -14.04 -9.05 12.06
CA ASP A 143 -14.74 -8.91 10.78
C ASP A 143 -13.91 -8.07 9.79
N VAL A 144 -13.39 -6.92 10.24
CA VAL A 144 -12.48 -6.08 9.43
C VAL A 144 -11.21 -6.85 9.05
N LEU A 145 -10.60 -7.58 9.99
CA LEU A 145 -9.42 -8.41 9.73
C LEU A 145 -9.68 -9.47 8.65
N LYS A 146 -10.87 -10.07 8.66
CA LYS A 146 -11.27 -11.08 7.69
C LYS A 146 -11.43 -10.49 6.30
N GLU A 147 -12.08 -9.33 6.17
CA GLU A 147 -12.19 -8.62 4.90
C GLU A 147 -10.81 -8.27 4.33
N LYS A 148 -9.95 -7.68 5.16
CA LYS A 148 -8.58 -7.31 4.74
C LYS A 148 -7.73 -8.50 4.31
N LYS A 149 -7.87 -9.66 4.96
CA LYS A 149 -7.20 -10.90 4.54
C LYS A 149 -7.69 -11.41 3.19
N LEU A 150 -8.97 -11.25 2.89
CA LEU A 150 -9.52 -11.61 1.57
C LEU A 150 -8.97 -10.68 0.48
N ASP A 151 -8.91 -9.38 0.77
CA ASP A 151 -8.34 -8.38 -0.14
C ASP A 151 -6.86 -8.67 -0.42
N LEU A 152 -6.09 -8.99 0.62
CA LEU A 152 -4.69 -9.37 0.50
C LEU A 152 -4.51 -10.62 -0.38
N ASP A 153 -5.28 -11.69 -0.15
CA ASP A 153 -5.20 -12.91 -0.95
C ASP A 153 -5.54 -12.65 -2.43
N HIS A 154 -6.54 -11.80 -2.70
CA HIS A 154 -6.88 -11.41 -4.05
C HIS A 154 -5.76 -10.62 -4.73
N LYS A 155 -5.20 -9.63 -4.03
CA LYS A 155 -4.08 -8.80 -4.53
C LYS A 155 -2.81 -9.59 -4.75
N GLN A 156 -2.52 -10.56 -3.87
CA GLN A 156 -1.38 -11.45 -4.01
C GLN A 156 -1.51 -12.34 -5.26
N LYS A 157 -2.71 -12.89 -5.51
CA LYS A 157 -2.99 -13.66 -6.73
C LYS A 157 -2.88 -12.80 -7.97
N GLU A 158 -3.44 -11.60 -7.95
CA GLU A 158 -3.33 -10.63 -9.05
C GLU A 158 -1.84 -10.32 -9.35
N LEU A 159 -1.03 -10.13 -8.32
CA LEU A 159 0.41 -9.91 -8.46
C LEU A 159 1.11 -11.11 -9.09
N ASP A 160 0.85 -12.32 -8.61
CA ASP A 160 1.47 -13.53 -9.13
C ASP A 160 1.09 -13.78 -10.60
N ASP A 161 -0.17 -13.58 -10.97
CA ASP A 161 -0.67 -13.70 -12.34
C ASP A 161 -0.04 -12.65 -13.25
N ILE A 162 0.00 -11.38 -12.83
CA ILE A 162 0.66 -10.30 -13.60
C ILE A 162 2.14 -10.61 -13.77
N VAL A 163 2.85 -11.02 -12.72
CA VAL A 163 4.29 -11.33 -12.80
C VAL A 163 4.52 -12.49 -13.76
N SER A 164 3.71 -13.55 -13.69
CA SER A 164 3.77 -14.71 -14.59
C SER A 164 3.54 -14.33 -16.05
N GLU A 165 2.45 -13.60 -16.33
CA GLU A 165 2.10 -13.19 -17.69
C GLU A 165 3.07 -12.18 -18.29
N THR A 166 3.48 -11.19 -17.49
CA THR A 166 4.26 -10.06 -17.99
C THR A 166 5.72 -10.40 -18.18
N LYS A 167 6.27 -11.40 -17.47
CA LYS A 167 7.69 -11.77 -17.62
C LYS A 167 8.04 -12.21 -19.05
N ALA A 168 7.24 -13.10 -19.63
CA ALA A 168 7.45 -13.56 -21.00
C ALA A 168 7.17 -12.45 -22.03
N LYS A 169 6.18 -11.59 -21.77
CA LYS A 169 5.88 -10.42 -22.62
C LYS A 169 7.05 -9.42 -22.57
N GLU A 170 7.58 -9.10 -21.39
CA GLU A 170 8.71 -8.19 -21.15
C GLU A 170 9.97 -8.67 -21.88
N GLU A 171 10.31 -9.96 -21.79
CA GLU A 171 11.47 -10.51 -22.50
C GLU A 171 11.34 -10.39 -24.01
N LYS A 172 10.16 -10.70 -24.58
CA LYS A 172 9.90 -10.52 -26.01
C LYS A 172 10.04 -9.07 -26.45
N ILE A 173 9.54 -8.12 -25.65
CA ILE A 173 9.64 -6.68 -25.95
C ILE A 173 11.11 -6.22 -25.82
N ARG A 174 11.83 -6.72 -24.81
CA ARG A 174 13.26 -6.43 -24.60
C ARG A 174 14.11 -6.90 -25.77
N ASP A 175 13.83 -8.07 -26.33
CA ASP A 175 14.53 -8.56 -27.51
C ASP A 175 14.18 -7.76 -28.77
N LYS A 176 12.92 -7.35 -28.95
CA LYS A 176 12.52 -6.40 -30.00
C LYS A 176 13.25 -5.06 -29.85
N ALA A 177 13.34 -4.53 -28.63
CA ALA A 177 14.04 -3.29 -28.32
C ALA A 177 15.53 -3.39 -28.68
N LYS A 178 16.22 -4.49 -28.30
CA LYS A 178 17.62 -4.73 -28.67
C LYS A 178 17.84 -4.78 -30.18
N LYS A 179 16.95 -5.46 -30.92
CA LYS A 179 17.02 -5.54 -32.39
C LYS A 179 16.85 -4.17 -33.04
N VAL A 180 15.90 -3.36 -32.57
CA VAL A 180 15.70 -1.99 -33.04
C VAL A 180 16.90 -1.12 -32.70
N GLU A 181 17.41 -1.21 -31.47
CA GLU A 181 18.56 -0.42 -31.03
C GLU A 181 19.81 -0.69 -31.89
N ALA A 182 20.06 -1.95 -32.26
CA ALA A 182 21.18 -2.33 -33.13
C ALA A 182 21.10 -1.71 -34.55
N SER A 183 19.90 -1.29 -34.98
CA SER A 183 19.69 -0.63 -36.27
C SER A 183 19.92 0.89 -36.23
N ILE A 184 20.09 1.47 -35.04
CA ILE A 184 20.28 2.92 -34.83
C ILE A 184 21.77 3.23 -34.69
N GLU A 185 22.18 4.41 -35.14
CA GLU A 185 23.55 4.90 -34.97
C GLU A 185 23.94 5.00 -33.48
N PRO A 186 25.10 4.46 -33.04
CA PRO A 186 25.48 4.41 -31.62
C PRO A 186 25.48 5.77 -30.90
N ARG A 187 25.85 6.84 -31.61
CA ARG A 187 25.84 8.21 -31.06
C ARG A 187 24.43 8.69 -30.70
N LEU A 188 23.45 8.39 -31.55
CA LEU A 188 22.04 8.73 -31.32
C LEU A 188 21.43 7.92 -30.18
N VAL A 189 21.74 6.62 -30.10
CA VAL A 189 21.32 5.76 -28.98
C VAL A 189 21.86 6.29 -27.65
N THR A 190 23.13 6.71 -27.62
CA THR A 190 23.76 7.24 -26.42
C THR A 190 23.09 8.54 -25.94
N ALA A 191 22.82 9.46 -26.87
CA ALA A 191 22.09 10.69 -26.58
C ALA A 191 20.66 10.39 -26.06
N PHE A 192 19.94 9.51 -26.74
CA PHE A 192 18.61 9.07 -26.33
C PHE A 192 18.59 8.46 -24.93
N ARG A 193 19.50 7.53 -24.62
CA ARG A 193 19.61 6.91 -23.29
C ARG A 193 19.89 7.94 -22.20
N ARG A 194 20.76 8.93 -22.47
CA ARG A 194 21.05 10.02 -21.54
C ARG A 194 19.78 10.82 -21.22
N ILE A 195 19.03 11.22 -22.24
CA ILE A 195 17.76 11.95 -22.08
C ILE A 195 16.76 11.11 -21.28
N ARG A 196 16.61 9.82 -21.63
CA ARG A 196 15.71 8.88 -20.92
C ARG A 196 16.03 8.79 -19.43
N LYS A 197 17.32 8.66 -19.09
CA LYS A 197 17.79 8.58 -17.70
C LYS A 197 17.53 9.87 -16.92
N SER A 198 17.60 11.03 -17.57
CA SER A 198 17.31 12.32 -16.92
C SER A 198 15.82 12.62 -16.76
N ALA A 199 14.96 11.99 -17.57
CA ALA A 199 13.52 12.19 -17.51
C ALA A 199 12.90 11.30 -16.42
N ARG A 200 12.19 11.91 -15.45
CA ARG A 200 11.49 11.17 -14.38
C ARG A 200 10.52 10.10 -14.90
N ASN A 201 9.93 10.31 -16.07
CA ASN A 201 8.98 9.40 -16.71
C ASN A 201 9.60 8.53 -17.82
N GLY A 202 10.93 8.51 -17.96
CA GLY A 202 11.60 7.68 -18.96
C GLY A 202 11.25 8.02 -20.42
N LEU A 203 10.73 9.23 -20.70
CA LEU A 203 10.44 9.66 -22.07
C LEU A 203 11.61 10.43 -22.68
N GLY A 204 12.32 9.81 -23.63
CA GLY A 204 13.42 10.42 -24.38
C GLY A 204 13.01 11.01 -25.73
N VAL A 205 11.98 10.43 -26.37
CA VAL A 205 11.37 10.94 -27.62
C VAL A 205 9.89 11.17 -27.38
N VAL A 206 9.36 12.33 -27.78
CA VAL A 206 7.96 12.69 -27.59
C VAL A 206 7.37 13.34 -28.85
N PRO A 207 6.11 13.04 -29.20
CA PRO A 207 5.41 13.78 -30.24
C PRO A 207 5.04 15.19 -29.74
N ILE A 208 4.85 16.12 -30.67
CA ILE A 208 4.13 17.37 -30.37
C ILE A 208 2.67 17.03 -30.08
N GLN A 209 2.06 17.66 -29.08
CA GLN A 209 0.65 17.50 -28.78
C GLN A 209 0.03 18.88 -28.61
N ARG A 210 -0.94 19.24 -29.46
CA ARG A 210 -1.65 20.53 -29.41
C ARG A 210 -0.70 21.74 -29.37
N GLY A 211 0.37 21.71 -30.16
CA GLY A 211 1.39 22.76 -30.20
C GLY A 211 2.32 22.83 -28.98
N ALA A 212 2.33 21.82 -28.12
CA ALA A 212 3.20 21.72 -26.95
C ALA A 212 4.07 20.45 -26.97
N CYS A 213 5.14 20.45 -26.19
CA CYS A 213 6.01 19.29 -26.03
C CYS A 213 5.28 18.17 -25.27
N GLY A 214 5.12 16.98 -25.85
CA GLY A 214 4.42 15.85 -25.20
C GLY A 214 5.09 15.26 -23.96
N GLY A 215 6.21 15.83 -23.49
CA GLY A 215 6.88 15.39 -22.27
C GLY A 215 6.88 16.40 -21.12
N CYS A 216 6.94 17.71 -21.40
CA CYS A 216 6.91 18.76 -20.38
C CYS A 216 5.77 19.76 -20.56
N PHE A 217 4.93 19.57 -21.59
CA PHE A 217 3.75 20.37 -21.91
C PHE A 217 3.98 21.86 -22.14
N ASN A 218 5.23 22.30 -22.26
CA ASN A 218 5.54 23.68 -22.63
C ASN A 218 5.19 23.94 -24.09
N LYS A 219 4.62 25.12 -24.35
CA LYS A 219 4.21 25.58 -25.68
C LYS A 219 5.43 25.75 -26.59
N ILE A 220 5.32 25.25 -27.82
CA ILE A 220 6.37 25.34 -28.83
C ILE A 220 6.00 26.45 -29.82
N PRO A 221 6.92 27.37 -30.16
CA PRO A 221 6.66 28.41 -31.17
C PRO A 221 6.26 27.81 -32.54
N PRO A 222 5.30 28.40 -33.29
CA PRO A 222 4.81 27.86 -34.56
C PRO A 222 5.91 27.57 -35.59
N GLN A 223 6.92 28.44 -35.69
CA GLN A 223 8.05 28.25 -36.59
C GLN A 223 8.83 26.96 -36.28
N ARG A 224 9.01 26.64 -35.00
CA ARG A 224 9.68 25.41 -34.56
C ARG A 224 8.79 24.19 -34.77
N GLN A 225 7.47 24.31 -34.66
CA GLN A 225 6.56 23.23 -35.04
C GLN A 225 6.69 22.88 -36.53
N MET A 226 6.79 23.89 -37.40
CA MET A 226 7.06 23.67 -38.83
C MET A 226 8.41 22.99 -39.07
N ASP A 227 9.46 23.41 -38.37
CA ASP A 227 10.78 22.76 -38.48
C ASP A 227 10.75 21.28 -38.08
N ILE A 228 9.96 20.94 -37.06
CA ILE A 228 9.78 19.54 -36.60
C ILE A 228 8.98 18.76 -37.64
N LYS A 229 7.92 19.34 -38.20
CA LYS A 229 7.13 18.76 -39.28
C LYS A 229 7.95 18.49 -40.55
N MET A 230 8.90 19.37 -40.87
CA MET A 230 9.78 19.20 -42.03
C MET A 230 10.78 18.04 -41.89
N GLY A 231 11.05 17.54 -40.67
CA GLY A 231 11.85 16.34 -40.43
C GLY A 231 13.31 16.37 -40.91
N LYS A 232 13.86 17.54 -41.29
CA LYS A 232 15.21 17.67 -41.89
C LYS A 232 16.36 17.55 -40.89
N LYS A 233 16.11 17.80 -39.60
CA LYS A 233 17.11 17.72 -38.52
C LYS A 233 16.44 17.22 -37.24
N ILE A 234 17.22 16.62 -36.34
CA ILE A 234 16.74 16.21 -35.02
C ILE A 234 16.61 17.48 -34.16
N ILE A 235 15.42 17.73 -33.64
CA ILE A 235 15.12 18.91 -32.81
C ILE A 235 14.80 18.45 -31.40
N VAL A 236 15.45 19.07 -30.42
CA VAL A 236 15.22 18.83 -28.99
C VAL A 236 14.42 19.98 -28.38
N CYS A 237 13.62 19.67 -27.38
CA CYS A 237 12.87 20.65 -26.61
C CYS A 237 13.84 21.52 -25.80
N GLU A 238 13.68 22.84 -25.86
CA GLU A 238 14.56 23.78 -25.14
C GLU A 238 14.39 23.71 -23.61
N TYR A 239 13.22 23.29 -23.14
CA TYR A 239 12.91 23.25 -21.72
C TYR A 239 13.33 21.94 -21.05
N CYS A 240 13.13 20.80 -21.73
CA CYS A 240 13.36 19.49 -21.13
C CYS A 240 14.37 18.60 -21.87
N GLY A 241 14.94 19.08 -22.98
CA GLY A 241 15.97 18.36 -23.74
C GLY A 241 15.49 17.12 -24.49
N ARG A 242 14.20 16.78 -24.44
CA ARG A 242 13.62 15.61 -25.13
C ARG A 242 13.62 15.79 -26.65
N ILE A 243 13.85 14.72 -27.39
CA ILE A 243 13.76 14.73 -28.85
C ILE A 243 12.29 14.85 -29.23
N MET A 244 11.96 15.84 -30.07
CA MET A 244 10.59 16.06 -30.54
C MET A 244 10.42 15.48 -31.93
N ILE A 245 9.27 14.85 -32.14
CA ILE A 245 8.87 14.30 -33.45
C ILE A 245 7.50 14.83 -33.86
N ASP A 246 7.27 14.84 -35.16
CA ASP A 246 5.97 15.14 -35.70
C ASP A 246 4.94 14.02 -35.38
N PRO A 247 3.67 14.35 -35.05
CA PRO A 247 2.64 13.37 -34.78
C PRO A 247 2.40 12.38 -35.94
N GLU A 248 2.52 12.81 -37.19
CA GLU A 248 2.31 11.95 -38.36
C GLU A 248 3.42 10.88 -38.43
N ILE A 249 4.65 11.25 -38.09
CA ILE A 249 5.80 10.33 -37.97
C ILE A 249 5.60 9.33 -36.82
N ALA A 250 4.95 9.76 -35.74
CA ALA A 250 4.59 8.93 -34.59
C ALA A 250 3.39 8.00 -34.88
N GLY A 251 2.71 8.14 -36.01
CA GLY A 251 1.48 7.40 -36.32
C GLY A 251 0.26 7.87 -35.52
N ILE A 252 0.33 9.06 -34.92
CA ILE A 252 -0.75 9.68 -34.16
C ILE A 252 -1.46 10.64 -35.13
N LYS A 253 -2.69 10.31 -35.52
CA LYS A 253 -3.56 11.25 -36.23
C LYS A 253 -4.13 12.23 -35.19
N GLU A 254 -3.93 13.52 -35.40
CA GLU A 254 -4.63 14.58 -34.65
C GLU A 254 -6.14 14.56 -34.92
#